data_AF-A0A0N0K5Z4-F1
#
_entry.id   AF-A0A0N0K5Z4-F1
#
_cell.length_a   1.000
_cell.length_b   1.000
_cell.length_c   1.000
_cell.angle_alpha   90.00
_cell.angle_beta   90.00
_cell.angle_gamma   90.00
#
_symmetry.space_group_name_H-M   'P 1'
#
loop_
_entity.id
_entity.type
_entity.pdbx_description
1 polymer ?
#
loop_
_entity_poly.entity_id
_entity_poly.type
_entity_poly.pdbx_seq_one_letter_code
_entity_poly.pdbx_strand_id
1 'polypeptide(L)'
;MVGRLVQMILPPASREAVMGDLAESCRSPGQLAAEGLRSVPPLVAEQARRASRLPVIGLQLFILFACLGGFELDRAGKVVTNAACAALPMGLAMVGLLLRNIYRSEDNPVRQGFFDALTAALCVVAQQTMMHVLIAAGHVDPAWALSRSLIVLACLSFPILWTLGAMENPDAVRRKPAQPLFSDYNQFVQRTRVRNRAEMAALAMIIGVSGYFLARFQPPVAPLGWSFLTGYACILVYLALRGAARPAPLDADSATVRALYETELNRQSRQRRLMWWFWFVPLFAGLMTNLVMYGVSKEQPLRIVGGIAAIFLLGYLIERLHRDRRLAIHLKLNNLAAVPA
;
A
#
# COMPACT_ATOMS: atom_id res chain seq x y z
N MET A 1 8.27 -25.48 -25.18
CA MET A 1 7.62 -24.15 -25.13
C MET A 1 6.48 -24.12 -24.11
N VAL A 2 5.53 -25.07 -24.17
CA VAL A 2 4.39 -25.20 -23.24
C VAL A 2 4.79 -25.17 -21.75
N GLY A 3 5.82 -25.94 -21.34
CA GLY A 3 6.28 -25.96 -19.95
C GLY A 3 6.73 -24.59 -19.41
N ARG A 4 7.32 -23.72 -20.25
CA ARG A 4 7.69 -22.35 -19.83
C ARG A 4 6.46 -21.46 -19.63
N LEU A 5 5.42 -21.63 -20.45
CA LEU A 5 4.17 -20.88 -20.31
C LEU A 5 3.46 -21.26 -19.01
N VAL A 6 3.39 -22.56 -18.71
CA VAL A 6 2.81 -23.05 -17.43
C VAL A 6 3.63 -22.52 -16.24
N GLN A 7 4.97 -22.56 -16.31
CA GLN A 7 5.82 -21.97 -15.28
C GLN A 7 5.59 -20.47 -15.06
N MET A 8 5.33 -19.69 -16.12
CA MET A 8 5.05 -18.25 -15.98
C MET A 8 3.73 -18.00 -15.23
N ILE A 9 2.72 -18.84 -15.45
CA ILE A 9 1.39 -18.73 -14.83
C ILE A 9 1.38 -19.29 -13.40
N LEU A 10 2.27 -20.23 -13.07
CA LEU A 10 2.34 -20.76 -11.72
C LEU A 10 2.95 -19.72 -10.75
N PRO A 11 2.36 -19.53 -9.54
CA PRO A 11 2.95 -18.69 -8.50
C PRO A 11 4.37 -19.17 -8.15
N PRO A 12 5.36 -18.27 -8.00
CA PRO A 12 6.76 -18.65 -7.80
C PRO A 12 6.98 -19.65 -6.66
N ALA A 13 6.28 -19.48 -5.53
CA ALA A 13 6.40 -20.33 -4.35
C ALA A 13 5.93 -21.78 -4.57
N SER A 14 5.10 -22.04 -5.57
CA SER A 14 4.53 -23.36 -5.85
C SER A 14 5.12 -24.01 -7.10
N ARG A 15 5.97 -23.28 -7.86
CA ARG A 15 6.49 -23.75 -9.16
C ARG A 15 7.21 -25.08 -9.06
N GLU A 16 8.12 -25.22 -8.11
CA GLU A 16 8.96 -26.42 -8.01
C GLU A 16 8.12 -27.65 -7.67
N ALA A 17 7.26 -27.55 -6.65
CA ALA A 17 6.39 -28.65 -6.23
C ALA A 17 5.42 -29.07 -7.34
N VAL A 18 4.73 -28.11 -7.97
CA VAL A 18 3.72 -28.39 -9.00
C VAL A 18 4.36 -28.86 -10.30
N MET A 19 5.49 -28.28 -10.70
CA MET A 19 6.19 -28.74 -11.92
C MET A 19 6.80 -30.13 -11.73
N GLY A 20 7.25 -30.49 -10.53
CA GLY A 20 7.70 -31.85 -10.22
C GLY A 20 6.56 -32.85 -10.38
N ASP A 21 5.43 -32.60 -9.75
CA ASP A 21 4.23 -33.46 -9.80
C ASP A 21 3.67 -33.59 -11.24
N LEU A 22 3.61 -32.48 -11.99
CA LEU A 22 3.19 -32.48 -13.39
C LEU A 22 4.17 -33.23 -14.30
N ALA A 23 5.48 -33.17 -14.02
CA ALA A 23 6.49 -33.88 -14.81
C ALA A 23 6.43 -35.40 -14.59
N GLU A 24 6.03 -35.85 -13.39
CA GLU A 24 5.86 -37.26 -13.07
C GLU A 24 4.55 -37.83 -13.62
N SER A 25 3.46 -37.04 -13.60
CA SER A 25 2.12 -37.50 -13.96
C SER A 25 1.79 -37.40 -15.46
N CYS A 26 2.36 -36.44 -16.20
CA CYS A 26 1.97 -36.16 -17.58
C CYS A 26 2.92 -36.78 -18.61
N ARG A 27 2.40 -37.58 -19.56
CA ARG A 27 3.18 -38.20 -20.66
C ARG A 27 3.25 -37.35 -21.93
N SER A 28 2.41 -36.33 -22.07
CA SER A 28 2.34 -35.49 -23.28
C SER A 28 2.29 -33.98 -22.95
N PRO A 29 2.79 -33.11 -23.84
CA PRO A 29 2.81 -31.66 -23.60
C PRO A 29 1.41 -31.04 -23.54
N GLY A 30 0.42 -31.61 -24.24
CA GLY A 30 -0.97 -31.15 -24.19
C GLY A 30 -1.64 -31.44 -22.84
N GLN A 31 -1.39 -32.64 -22.28
CA GLN A 31 -1.86 -32.99 -20.93
C GLN A 31 -1.23 -32.08 -19.88
N LEU A 32 0.07 -31.80 -19.99
CA LEU A 32 0.77 -30.87 -19.08
C LEU A 32 0.17 -29.46 -19.12
N ALA A 33 -0.23 -28.96 -20.30
CA ALA A 33 -0.87 -27.66 -20.43
C ALA A 33 -2.26 -27.63 -19.75
N ALA A 34 -3.08 -28.64 -20.04
CA ALA A 34 -4.45 -28.74 -19.55
C ALA A 34 -4.48 -28.91 -18.02
N GLU A 35 -3.66 -29.82 -17.49
CA GLU A 35 -3.59 -30.09 -16.05
C GLU A 35 -2.95 -28.90 -15.30
N GLY A 36 -1.92 -28.29 -15.90
CA GLY A 36 -1.34 -27.04 -15.41
C GLY A 36 -2.39 -25.93 -15.30
N LEU A 37 -3.15 -25.65 -16.36
CA LEU A 37 -4.19 -24.62 -16.34
C LEU A 37 -5.32 -24.92 -15.34
N ARG A 38 -5.67 -26.19 -15.15
CA ARG A 38 -6.69 -26.62 -14.19
C ARG A 38 -6.24 -26.45 -12.73
N SER A 39 -4.95 -26.63 -12.46
CA SER A 39 -4.37 -26.48 -11.12
C SER A 39 -4.13 -25.02 -10.70
N VAL A 40 -4.05 -24.08 -11.64
CA VAL A 40 -3.72 -22.66 -11.36
C VAL A 40 -4.77 -21.97 -10.48
N PRO A 41 -6.09 -21.98 -10.78
CA PRO A 41 -7.08 -21.25 -9.97
C PRO A 41 -7.08 -21.61 -8.47
N PRO A 42 -7.08 -22.89 -8.04
CA PRO A 42 -7.04 -23.22 -6.61
C PRO A 42 -5.72 -22.81 -5.95
N LEU A 43 -4.58 -22.94 -6.63
CA LEU A 43 -3.29 -22.48 -6.12
C LEU A 43 -3.24 -20.95 -5.96
N VAL A 44 -3.77 -20.22 -6.94
CA VAL A 44 -3.89 -18.76 -6.90
C VAL A 44 -4.82 -18.34 -5.75
N ALA A 45 -5.96 -19.03 -5.56
CA ALA A 45 -6.88 -18.73 -4.47
C ALA A 45 -6.26 -19.02 -3.09
N GLU A 46 -5.55 -20.14 -2.95
CA GLU A 46 -4.86 -20.48 -1.71
C GLU A 46 -3.71 -19.51 -1.41
N GLN A 47 -2.91 -19.18 -2.42
CA GLN A 47 -1.81 -18.22 -2.28
C GLN A 47 -2.36 -16.82 -2.00
N ALA A 48 -3.45 -16.42 -2.66
CA ALA A 48 -4.15 -15.18 -2.34
C ALA A 48 -4.60 -15.18 -0.88
N ARG A 49 -5.21 -16.26 -0.38
CA ARG A 49 -5.61 -16.37 1.03
C ARG A 49 -4.42 -16.24 1.99
N ARG A 50 -3.33 -16.95 1.73
CA ARG A 50 -2.11 -16.96 2.56
C ARG A 50 -1.35 -15.62 2.51
N ALA A 51 -1.30 -14.98 1.35
CA ALA A 51 -0.58 -13.74 1.13
C ALA A 51 -1.45 -12.49 1.42
N SER A 52 -2.78 -12.63 1.43
CA SER A 52 -3.70 -11.52 1.67
C SER A 52 -3.62 -11.09 3.12
N ARG A 53 -2.95 -9.97 3.34
CA ARG A 53 -3.08 -9.23 4.59
C ARG A 53 -4.27 -8.31 4.41
N LEU A 54 -5.42 -8.84 4.80
CA LEU A 54 -6.71 -8.16 4.73
C LEU A 54 -6.65 -6.69 5.21
N PRO A 55 -5.94 -6.33 6.31
CA PRO A 55 -5.88 -4.94 6.75
C PRO A 55 -5.20 -4.02 5.73
N VAL A 56 -4.16 -4.51 5.04
CA VAL A 56 -3.38 -3.67 4.11
C VAL A 56 -4.08 -3.55 2.78
N ILE A 57 -4.59 -4.65 2.24
CA ILE A 57 -5.43 -4.60 1.04
C ILE A 57 -6.65 -3.71 1.31
N GLY A 58 -7.32 -3.89 2.45
CA GLY A 58 -8.45 -3.06 2.86
C GLY A 58 -8.08 -1.58 2.93
N LEU A 59 -6.91 -1.24 3.46
CA LEU A 59 -6.44 0.14 3.54
C LEU A 59 -6.06 0.72 2.16
N GLN A 60 -5.40 -0.06 1.30
CA GLN A 60 -5.10 0.33 -0.08
C GLN A 60 -6.37 0.62 -0.86
N LEU A 61 -7.38 -0.26 -0.75
CA LEU A 61 -8.68 -0.08 -1.38
C LEU A 61 -9.41 1.14 -0.81
N PHE A 62 -9.37 1.33 0.50
CA PHE A 62 -9.97 2.48 1.15
C PHE A 62 -9.36 3.80 0.64
N ILE A 63 -8.02 3.88 0.58
CA ILE A 63 -7.30 5.05 0.07
C ILE A 63 -7.67 5.30 -1.39
N LEU A 64 -7.63 4.25 -2.23
CA LEU A 64 -7.99 4.36 -3.65
C LEU A 64 -9.43 4.84 -3.82
N PHE A 65 -10.38 4.21 -3.13
CA PHE A 65 -11.80 4.59 -3.19
C PHE A 65 -12.01 6.04 -2.76
N ALA A 66 -11.38 6.46 -1.67
CA ALA A 66 -11.44 7.84 -1.20
C ALA A 66 -10.85 8.83 -2.23
N CYS A 67 -9.67 8.52 -2.76
CA CYS A 67 -8.98 9.38 -3.73
C CYS A 67 -9.68 9.43 -5.10
N LEU A 68 -10.42 8.38 -5.46
CA LEU A 68 -11.23 8.30 -6.67
C LEU A 68 -12.62 8.93 -6.49
N GLY A 69 -12.89 9.54 -5.33
CA GLY A 69 -14.15 10.24 -5.06
C GLY A 69 -15.33 9.31 -4.78
N GLY A 70 -15.07 8.06 -4.37
CA GLY A 70 -16.14 7.11 -4.03
C GLY A 70 -17.00 7.54 -2.84
N PHE A 71 -16.51 8.50 -2.05
CA PHE A 71 -17.24 9.16 -0.97
C PHE A 71 -17.85 10.52 -1.39
N GLU A 72 -17.58 11.01 -2.60
CA GLU A 72 -18.23 12.22 -3.11
C GLU A 72 -19.66 11.91 -3.56
N LEU A 73 -20.53 12.90 -3.47
CA LEU A 73 -21.91 12.72 -3.89
C LEU A 73 -22.13 12.77 -5.37
N ASP A 74 -23.11 11.97 -5.76
CA ASP A 74 -23.70 11.99 -7.08
C ASP A 74 -24.04 13.42 -7.43
N ARG A 75 -23.42 13.90 -8.51
CA ARG A 75 -23.75 15.21 -9.06
C ARG A 75 -25.19 15.15 -9.54
N ALA A 76 -25.97 16.19 -9.22
CA ALA A 76 -27.34 16.30 -9.67
C ALA A 76 -27.42 16.05 -11.19
N GLY A 77 -28.27 15.11 -11.60
CA GLY A 77 -28.46 14.73 -13.01
C GLY A 77 -27.55 13.62 -13.53
N LYS A 78 -26.69 12.99 -12.72
CA LYS A 78 -25.98 11.77 -13.12
C LYS A 78 -26.84 10.52 -12.89
N VAL A 79 -26.88 9.64 -13.90
CA VAL A 79 -27.54 8.33 -13.83
C VAL A 79 -26.74 7.34 -12.96
N VAL A 80 -25.43 7.56 -12.84
CA VAL A 80 -24.49 6.65 -12.17
C VAL A 80 -23.90 7.31 -10.94
N THR A 81 -23.86 6.55 -9.84
CA THR A 81 -23.30 7.04 -8.58
C THR A 81 -21.78 7.18 -8.66
N ASN A 82 -21.19 8.18 -8.00
CA ASN A 82 -19.73 8.32 -7.96
C ASN A 82 -19.07 7.10 -7.30
N ALA A 83 -19.75 6.49 -6.32
CA ALA A 83 -19.32 5.25 -5.71
C ALA A 83 -19.17 4.12 -6.74
N ALA A 84 -20.14 3.97 -7.65
CA ALA A 84 -20.04 2.99 -8.74
C ALA A 84 -18.91 3.34 -9.72
N CYS A 85 -18.75 4.62 -10.07
CA CYS A 85 -17.66 5.07 -10.94
C CYS A 85 -16.27 4.84 -10.33
N ALA A 86 -16.11 4.98 -9.01
CA ALA A 86 -14.87 4.72 -8.28
C ALA A 86 -14.64 3.22 -8.05
N ALA A 87 -15.70 2.44 -7.87
CA ALA A 87 -15.62 1.00 -7.60
C ALA A 87 -15.01 0.22 -8.77
N LEU A 88 -15.27 0.63 -10.02
CA LEU A 88 -14.68 -0.02 -11.21
C LEU A 88 -13.14 0.06 -11.27
N PRO A 89 -12.50 1.25 -11.28
CA PRO A 89 -11.05 1.37 -11.24
C PRO A 89 -10.46 0.76 -9.96
N MET A 90 -11.13 0.91 -8.81
CA MET A 90 -10.70 0.28 -7.57
C MET A 90 -10.68 -1.25 -7.69
N GLY A 91 -11.74 -1.85 -8.26
CA GLY A 91 -11.84 -3.30 -8.45
C GLY A 91 -10.75 -3.82 -9.39
N LEU A 92 -10.48 -3.11 -10.48
CA LEU A 92 -9.38 -3.48 -11.39
C LEU A 92 -8.02 -3.34 -10.71
N ALA A 93 -7.79 -2.26 -9.96
CA ALA A 93 -6.58 -2.09 -9.17
C ALA A 93 -6.44 -3.18 -8.10
N MET A 94 -7.54 -3.61 -7.47
CA MET A 94 -7.56 -4.73 -6.52
C MET A 94 -7.08 -6.02 -7.17
N VAL A 95 -7.62 -6.36 -8.35
CA VAL A 95 -7.19 -7.55 -9.09
C VAL A 95 -5.71 -7.45 -9.45
N GLY A 96 -5.25 -6.29 -9.93
CA GLY A 96 -3.84 -6.05 -10.22
C GLY A 96 -2.92 -6.22 -9.02
N LEU A 97 -3.31 -5.67 -7.86
CA LEU A 97 -2.56 -5.76 -6.60
C LEU A 97 -2.56 -7.19 -6.05
N LEU A 98 -3.69 -7.91 -6.13
CA LEU A 98 -3.79 -9.31 -5.70
C LEU A 98 -2.91 -10.21 -6.56
N LEU A 99 -3.00 -10.08 -7.89
CA LEU A 99 -2.13 -10.81 -8.81
C LEU A 99 -0.66 -10.51 -8.49
N ARG A 100 -0.32 -9.23 -8.34
CA ARG A 100 1.04 -8.82 -7.99
C ARG A 100 1.54 -9.43 -6.68
N ASN A 101 0.67 -9.53 -5.66
CA ASN A 101 1.01 -10.15 -4.38
C ASN A 101 1.23 -11.66 -4.51
N ILE A 102 0.49 -12.34 -5.39
CA ILE A 102 0.61 -13.79 -5.66
C ILE A 102 1.91 -14.10 -6.41
N TYR A 103 2.28 -13.27 -7.39
CA TYR A 103 3.52 -13.41 -8.18
C TYR A 103 4.71 -12.68 -7.57
N ARG A 104 4.61 -12.26 -6.31
CA ARG A 104 5.64 -11.49 -5.63
C ARG A 104 6.92 -12.32 -5.47
N SER A 105 8.03 -11.80 -5.98
CA SER A 105 9.39 -12.28 -5.68
C SER A 105 9.86 -11.69 -4.34
N GLU A 106 10.84 -12.32 -3.67
CA GLU A 106 11.51 -11.86 -2.43
C GLU A 106 12.34 -10.56 -2.62
N ASP A 107 11.77 -9.58 -3.30
CA ASP A 107 12.41 -8.31 -3.65
C ASP A 107 12.44 -7.31 -2.48
N ASN A 108 13.24 -6.25 -2.66
CA ASN A 108 13.31 -5.11 -1.76
C ASN A 108 11.90 -4.49 -1.50
N PRO A 109 11.47 -4.33 -0.23
CA PRO A 109 10.13 -3.85 0.10
C PRO A 109 9.79 -2.48 -0.48
N VAL A 110 10.78 -1.59 -0.60
CA VAL A 110 10.57 -0.25 -1.17
C VAL A 110 10.24 -0.33 -2.66
N ARG A 111 10.92 -1.23 -3.37
CA ARG A 111 10.68 -1.49 -4.79
C ARG A 111 9.32 -2.16 -4.99
N GLN A 112 8.94 -3.06 -4.07
CA GLN A 112 7.61 -3.67 -4.06
C GLN A 112 6.52 -2.61 -3.93
N GLY A 113 6.57 -1.77 -2.88
CA GLY A 113 5.58 -0.71 -2.71
C GLY A 113 5.49 0.23 -3.89
N PHE A 114 6.62 0.59 -4.52
CA PHE A 114 6.64 1.44 -5.70
C PHE A 114 5.85 0.81 -6.84
N PHE A 115 6.13 -0.46 -7.11
CA PHE A 115 5.46 -1.16 -8.17
C PHE A 115 4.00 -1.51 -7.83
N ASP A 116 3.65 -1.70 -6.56
CA ASP A 116 2.25 -1.88 -6.15
C ASP A 116 1.46 -0.60 -6.47
N ALA A 117 2.01 0.57 -6.11
CA ALA A 117 1.46 1.87 -6.48
C ALA A 117 1.39 2.06 -7.99
N LEU A 118 2.43 1.63 -8.74
CA LEU A 118 2.46 1.69 -10.20
C LEU A 118 1.41 0.79 -10.83
N THR A 119 1.24 -0.43 -10.35
CA THR A 119 0.22 -1.35 -10.82
C THR A 119 -1.17 -0.75 -10.58
N ALA A 120 -1.45 -0.21 -9.39
CA ALA A 120 -2.72 0.46 -9.12
C ALA A 120 -2.95 1.65 -10.07
N ALA A 121 -1.95 2.52 -10.25
CA ALA A 121 -2.05 3.67 -11.16
C ALA A 121 -2.28 3.25 -12.62
N LEU A 122 -1.54 2.25 -13.12
CA LEU A 122 -1.72 1.72 -14.47
C LEU A 122 -3.11 1.10 -14.66
N CYS A 123 -3.62 0.37 -13.66
CA CYS A 123 -4.98 -0.15 -13.70
C CYS A 123 -6.02 0.98 -13.80
N VAL A 124 -5.88 2.03 -12.98
CA VAL A 124 -6.78 3.19 -13.03
C VAL A 124 -6.70 3.90 -14.39
N VAL A 125 -5.49 4.16 -14.90
CA VAL A 125 -5.29 4.82 -16.20
C VAL A 125 -5.84 3.97 -17.34
N ALA A 126 -5.57 2.66 -17.35
CA ALA A 126 -6.07 1.75 -18.37
C ALA A 126 -7.60 1.70 -18.37
N GLN A 127 -8.22 1.61 -17.18
CA GLN A 127 -9.67 1.62 -17.04
C GLN A 127 -10.29 2.95 -17.50
N GLN A 128 -9.72 4.09 -17.12
CA GLN A 128 -10.22 5.40 -17.57
C GLN A 128 -10.02 5.62 -19.07
N THR A 129 -8.91 5.14 -19.63
CA THR A 129 -8.66 5.17 -21.08
C THR A 129 -9.72 4.35 -21.82
N MET A 130 -9.99 3.13 -21.35
CA MET A 130 -11.02 2.27 -21.93
C MET A 130 -12.41 2.91 -21.83
N MET A 131 -12.76 3.52 -20.69
CA MET A 131 -14.02 4.25 -20.55
C MET A 131 -14.13 5.40 -21.54
N HIS A 132 -13.08 6.20 -21.71
CA HIS A 132 -13.09 7.29 -22.68
C HIS A 132 -13.25 6.81 -24.13
N VAL A 133 -12.65 5.68 -24.49
CA VAL A 133 -12.85 5.05 -25.82
C VAL A 133 -14.30 4.60 -26.00
N LEU A 134 -14.89 3.95 -24.99
CA LEU A 134 -16.28 3.50 -25.05
C LEU A 134 -17.28 4.66 -25.09
N ILE A 135 -16.99 5.75 -24.38
CA ILE A 135 -17.77 6.99 -24.43
C ILE A 135 -17.67 7.63 -25.82
N ALA A 136 -16.47 7.71 -26.40
CA ALA A 136 -16.27 8.26 -27.74
C ALA A 136 -16.97 7.41 -28.83
N ALA A 137 -17.08 6.10 -28.63
CA ALA A 137 -17.84 5.19 -29.48
C ALA A 137 -19.36 5.24 -29.26
N GLY A 138 -19.85 6.00 -28.27
CA GLY A 138 -21.27 6.10 -27.95
C GLY A 138 -21.86 4.88 -27.23
N HIS A 139 -21.02 3.99 -26.69
CA HIS A 139 -21.47 2.78 -25.99
C HIS A 139 -21.77 2.99 -24.51
N VAL A 140 -21.20 4.04 -23.89
CA VAL A 140 -21.27 4.29 -22.44
C VAL A 140 -21.52 5.78 -22.17
N ASP A 141 -22.35 6.06 -21.16
CA ASP A 141 -22.63 7.43 -20.71
C ASP A 141 -21.35 8.14 -20.18
N PRO A 142 -21.09 9.40 -20.55
CA PRO A 142 -19.98 10.19 -20.01
C PRO A 142 -19.88 10.24 -18.47
N ALA A 143 -20.99 10.00 -17.75
CA ALA A 143 -21.06 9.97 -16.30
C ALA A 143 -20.15 8.91 -15.65
N TRP A 144 -19.79 7.84 -16.39
CA TRP A 144 -18.89 6.77 -15.96
C TRP A 144 -17.41 7.19 -15.89
N ALA A 145 -17.02 8.26 -16.59
CA ALA A 145 -15.66 8.77 -16.51
C ALA A 145 -15.43 9.58 -15.21
N LEU A 146 -14.26 9.41 -14.61
CA LEU A 146 -13.84 10.21 -13.46
C LEU A 146 -13.61 11.66 -13.89
N SER A 147 -13.96 12.61 -13.03
CA SER A 147 -13.62 14.01 -13.31
C SER A 147 -12.13 14.25 -13.24
N ARG A 148 -11.62 15.22 -14.02
CA ARG A 148 -10.20 15.59 -14.06
C ARG A 148 -9.62 15.87 -12.66
N SER A 149 -10.40 16.46 -11.76
CA SER A 149 -10.01 16.68 -10.36
C SER A 149 -9.77 15.37 -9.58
N LEU A 150 -10.58 14.35 -9.81
CA LEU A 150 -10.47 13.05 -9.17
C LEU A 150 -9.29 12.24 -9.74
N ILE A 151 -8.98 12.43 -11.02
CA ILE A 151 -7.76 11.85 -11.61
C ILE A 151 -6.51 12.44 -10.93
N VAL A 152 -6.48 13.75 -10.70
CA VAL A 152 -5.40 14.40 -9.94
C VAL A 152 -5.33 13.87 -8.51
N LEU A 153 -6.46 13.75 -7.83
CA LEU A 153 -6.51 13.22 -6.47
C LEU A 153 -6.09 11.75 -6.41
N ALA A 154 -6.40 10.95 -7.44
CA ALA A 154 -5.92 9.58 -7.58
C ALA A 154 -4.39 9.53 -7.72
N CYS A 155 -3.75 10.49 -8.39
CA CYS A 155 -2.29 10.59 -8.42
C CYS A 155 -1.69 10.82 -7.02
N LEU A 156 -2.40 11.51 -6.13
CA LEU A 156 -1.97 11.68 -4.73
C LEU A 156 -2.09 10.40 -3.90
N SER A 157 -2.85 9.40 -4.35
CA SER A 157 -2.86 8.08 -3.70
C SER A 157 -1.54 7.33 -3.89
N PHE A 158 -0.80 7.62 -4.97
CA PHE A 158 0.40 6.87 -5.34
C PHE A 158 1.51 6.91 -4.26
N PRO A 159 1.92 8.08 -3.73
CA PRO A 159 2.91 8.13 -2.66
C PRO A 159 2.45 7.43 -1.38
N ILE A 160 1.15 7.45 -1.08
CA ILE A 160 0.56 6.78 0.09
C ILE A 160 0.62 5.27 -0.11
N LEU A 161 0.24 4.75 -1.29
CA LEU A 161 0.33 3.33 -1.61
C LEU A 161 1.79 2.85 -1.63
N TRP A 162 2.70 3.67 -2.17
CA TRP A 162 4.12 3.36 -2.18
C TRP A 162 4.67 3.20 -0.76
N THR A 163 4.41 4.18 0.10
CA THR A 163 4.86 4.15 1.50
C THR A 163 4.22 2.99 2.28
N LEU A 164 2.94 2.71 2.03
CA LEU A 164 2.24 1.58 2.65
C LEU A 164 2.89 0.24 2.29
N GLY A 165 3.15 -0.01 1.00
CA GLY A 165 3.83 -1.23 0.55
C GLY A 165 5.29 -1.32 1.02
N ALA A 166 6.01 -0.19 1.05
CA ALA A 166 7.38 -0.12 1.55
C ALA A 166 7.51 -0.46 3.05
N MET A 167 6.43 -0.29 3.82
CA MET A 167 6.39 -0.57 5.25
C MET A 167 6.03 -2.03 5.58
N GLU A 168 5.55 -2.80 4.60
CA GLU A 168 4.77 -4.01 4.86
C GLU A 168 5.55 -5.33 4.76
N ASN A 169 6.84 -5.36 5.07
CA ASN A 169 7.60 -6.61 5.01
C ASN A 169 7.93 -7.15 6.42
N PRO A 170 7.07 -8.01 7.02
CA PRO A 170 7.35 -8.72 8.27
C PRO A 170 8.38 -9.84 8.09
N ASP A 171 8.61 -10.33 6.87
CA ASP A 171 9.72 -11.26 6.63
C ASP A 171 11.07 -10.54 6.74
N ALA A 172 11.11 -9.23 6.51
CA ALA A 172 12.25 -8.39 6.87
C ALA A 172 12.46 -8.31 8.41
N VAL A 173 11.45 -8.67 9.20
CA VAL A 173 11.51 -8.73 10.66
C VAL A 173 11.97 -10.13 11.12
N ARG A 174 11.76 -11.19 10.33
CA ARG A 174 12.23 -12.55 10.67
C ARG A 174 13.73 -12.68 10.41
N ARG A 175 14.51 -12.87 11.47
CA ARG A 175 15.94 -13.19 11.35
C ARG A 175 16.09 -14.57 10.70
N LYS A 176 16.95 -14.69 9.70
CA LYS A 176 17.40 -16.01 9.22
C LYS A 176 18.33 -16.59 10.29
N PRO A 177 18.03 -17.77 10.88
CA PRO A 177 18.74 -18.28 12.07
C PRO A 177 20.26 -18.44 11.87
N ALA A 178 20.70 -18.64 10.63
CA ALA A 178 22.12 -18.80 10.29
C ALA A 178 22.91 -17.48 10.12
N GLN A 179 22.27 -16.30 10.17
CA GLN A 179 22.97 -15.04 9.92
C GLN A 179 23.61 -14.45 11.19
N PRO A 180 24.88 -14.01 11.14
CA PRO A 180 25.55 -13.36 12.26
C PRO A 180 24.85 -12.04 12.62
N LEU A 181 24.77 -11.73 13.92
CA LEU A 181 24.00 -10.60 14.45
C LEU A 181 24.40 -9.27 13.80
N PHE A 182 25.71 -9.06 13.60
CA PHE A 182 26.26 -7.87 12.96
C PHE A 182 25.79 -7.70 11.51
N SER A 183 25.72 -8.79 10.73
CA SER A 183 25.22 -8.76 9.35
C SER A 183 23.72 -8.44 9.30
N ASP A 184 22.91 -9.04 10.19
CA ASP A 184 21.49 -8.70 10.27
C ASP A 184 21.27 -7.23 10.67
N TYR A 185 22.07 -6.71 11.60
CA TYR A 185 22.02 -5.31 11.99
C TYR A 185 22.37 -4.36 10.82
N ASN A 186 23.45 -4.64 10.08
CA ASN A 186 23.83 -3.83 8.93
C ASN A 186 22.77 -3.84 7.83
N GLN A 187 22.18 -5.01 7.56
CA GLN A 187 21.05 -5.10 6.65
C GLN A 187 19.84 -4.29 7.16
N PHE A 188 19.56 -4.32 8.46
CA PHE A 188 18.50 -3.50 9.07
C PHE A 188 18.77 -2.00 8.90
N VAL A 189 20.01 -1.53 9.11
CA VAL A 189 20.41 -0.13 8.89
C VAL A 189 20.21 0.26 7.43
N GLN A 190 20.69 -0.56 6.49
CA GLN A 190 20.54 -0.32 5.05
C GLN A 190 19.07 -0.27 4.64
N ARG A 191 18.25 -1.24 5.06
CA ARG A 191 16.81 -1.28 4.80
C ARG A 191 16.10 -0.04 5.35
N THR A 192 16.46 0.39 6.56
CA THR A 192 15.91 1.60 7.18
C THR A 192 16.28 2.86 6.41
N ARG A 193 17.52 2.98 5.94
CA ARG A 193 17.96 4.12 5.11
C ARG A 193 17.20 4.19 3.79
N VAL A 194 17.07 3.07 3.08
CA VAL A 194 16.34 3.03 1.80
C VAL A 194 14.87 3.37 2.01
N ARG A 195 14.24 2.85 3.07
CA ARG A 195 12.85 3.16 3.41
C ARG A 195 12.66 4.65 3.73
N ASN A 196 13.50 5.24 4.57
CA ASN A 196 13.38 6.65 4.92
C ASN A 196 13.58 7.56 3.70
N ARG A 197 14.48 7.20 2.77
CA ARG A 197 14.63 7.92 1.50
C ARG A 197 13.36 7.87 0.65
N ALA A 198 12.71 6.71 0.59
CA ALA A 198 11.43 6.57 -0.10
C ALA A 198 10.32 7.39 0.58
N GLU A 199 10.22 7.37 1.91
CA GLU A 199 9.26 8.17 2.68
C GLU A 199 9.49 9.68 2.45
N MET A 200 10.75 10.14 2.44
CA MET A 200 11.10 11.53 2.13
C MET A 200 10.75 11.89 0.68
N ALA A 201 11.02 11.02 -0.29
CA ALA A 201 10.67 11.24 -1.68
C ALA A 201 9.14 11.32 -1.88
N ALA A 202 8.38 10.44 -1.22
CA ALA A 202 6.93 10.44 -1.23
C ALA A 202 6.37 11.75 -0.62
N LEU A 203 6.91 12.20 0.51
CA LEU A 203 6.52 13.47 1.12
C LEU A 203 6.87 14.67 0.23
N ALA A 204 8.07 14.71 -0.34
CA ALA A 204 8.47 15.77 -1.26
C ALA A 204 7.55 15.85 -2.49
N MET A 205 7.14 14.69 -3.03
CA MET A 205 6.18 14.62 -4.13
C MET A 205 4.82 15.17 -3.72
N ILE A 206 4.29 14.77 -2.56
CA ILE A 206 3.01 15.30 -2.04
C ILE A 206 3.09 16.81 -1.85
N ILE A 207 4.19 17.30 -1.27
CA ILE A 207 4.39 18.74 -1.05
C ILE A 207 4.42 19.48 -2.40
N GLY A 208 5.20 19.00 -3.36
CA GLY A 208 5.30 19.62 -4.68
C GLY A 208 3.96 19.66 -5.42
N VAL A 209 3.26 18.53 -5.50
CA VAL A 209 1.96 18.44 -6.19
C VAL A 209 0.91 19.27 -5.46
N SER A 210 0.74 19.08 -4.15
CA SER A 210 -0.27 19.81 -3.39
C SER A 210 -0.01 21.31 -3.37
N GLY A 211 1.25 21.73 -3.23
CA GLY A 211 1.66 23.14 -3.28
C GLY A 211 1.34 23.79 -4.62
N TYR A 212 1.62 23.09 -5.74
CA TYR A 212 1.25 23.56 -7.08
C TYR A 212 -0.27 23.78 -7.20
N PHE A 213 -1.08 22.81 -6.77
CA PHE A 213 -2.55 22.91 -6.84
C PHE A 213 -3.10 24.02 -5.93
N LEU A 214 -2.60 24.15 -4.70
CA LEU A 214 -3.03 25.20 -3.78
C LEU A 214 -2.69 26.60 -4.32
N ALA A 215 -1.50 26.78 -4.88
CA ALA A 215 -1.08 28.05 -5.47
C ALA A 215 -1.89 28.40 -6.73
N ARG A 216 -2.15 27.41 -7.61
CA ARG A 216 -2.78 27.64 -8.91
C ARG A 216 -4.29 27.85 -8.85
N PHE A 217 -4.99 27.13 -7.96
CA PHE A 217 -6.45 27.09 -7.92
C PHE A 217 -7.07 27.87 -6.76
N GLN A 218 -6.28 28.17 -5.71
CA GLN A 218 -6.73 28.91 -4.52
C GLN A 218 -8.13 28.50 -4.03
N PRO A 219 -8.36 27.20 -3.77
CA PRO A 219 -9.68 26.75 -3.35
C PRO A 219 -10.07 27.41 -2.01
N PRO A 220 -11.36 27.47 -1.66
CA PRO A 220 -11.81 28.01 -0.37
C PRO A 220 -11.14 27.35 0.85
N VAL A 221 -10.72 26.09 0.71
CA VAL A 221 -10.00 25.32 1.72
C VAL A 221 -8.47 25.56 1.72
N ALA A 222 -7.97 26.54 0.97
CA ALA A 222 -6.54 26.81 0.84
C ALA A 222 -5.82 27.02 2.18
N PRO A 223 -6.35 27.78 3.17
CA PRO A 223 -5.67 27.94 4.46
C PRO A 223 -5.40 26.62 5.18
N LEU A 224 -6.37 25.70 5.13
CA LEU A 224 -6.22 24.35 5.69
C LEU A 224 -5.19 23.54 4.89
N GLY A 225 -5.23 23.63 3.56
CA GLY A 225 -4.25 23.00 2.67
C GLY A 225 -2.81 23.44 2.96
N TRP A 226 -2.57 24.75 3.11
CA TRP A 226 -1.26 25.29 3.47
C TRP A 226 -0.80 24.81 4.84
N SER A 227 -1.70 24.71 5.81
CA SER A 227 -1.38 24.19 7.15
C SER A 227 -0.90 22.73 7.09
N PHE A 228 -1.57 21.88 6.30
CA PHE A 228 -1.11 20.51 6.07
C PHE A 228 0.23 20.46 5.33
N LEU A 229 0.43 21.33 4.33
CA LEU A 229 1.67 21.40 3.57
C LEU A 229 2.87 21.74 4.46
N THR A 230 2.70 22.73 5.35
CA THR A 230 3.73 23.10 6.33
C THR A 230 3.99 21.95 7.30
N GLY A 231 2.95 21.27 7.78
CA GLY A 231 3.09 20.07 8.61
C GLY A 231 3.93 18.98 7.93
N TYR A 232 3.67 18.71 6.64
CA TYR A 232 4.47 17.77 5.86
C TYR A 232 5.91 18.21 5.66
N ALA A 233 6.15 19.50 5.43
CA ALA A 233 7.51 20.04 5.33
C ALA A 233 8.28 19.86 6.65
N CYS A 234 7.64 20.11 7.80
CA CYS A 234 8.25 19.87 9.11
C CYS A 234 8.59 18.39 9.32
N ILE A 235 7.72 17.46 8.90
CA ILE A 235 7.97 16.02 9.00
C ILE A 235 9.11 15.60 8.07
N LEU A 236 9.15 16.14 6.86
CA LEU A 236 10.23 15.88 5.91
C LEU A 236 11.57 16.28 6.51
N VAL A 237 11.66 17.47 7.10
CA VAL A 237 12.86 17.96 7.81
C VAL A 237 13.18 17.05 9.00
N TYR A 238 12.19 16.68 9.80
CA TYR A 238 12.37 15.76 10.91
C TYR A 238 12.93 14.40 10.47
N LEU A 239 12.44 13.83 9.37
CA LEU A 239 12.93 12.57 8.81
C LEU A 239 14.35 12.70 8.25
N ALA A 240 14.65 13.81 7.59
CA ALA A 240 15.99 14.08 7.08
C ALA A 240 17.02 14.16 8.22
N LEU A 241 16.66 14.81 9.34
CA LEU A 241 17.55 15.01 10.48
C LEU A 241 17.64 13.79 11.41
N ARG A 242 16.54 13.06 11.63
CA ARG A 242 16.46 12.00 12.67
C ARG A 242 16.04 10.63 12.16
N GLY A 243 15.72 10.48 10.88
CA GLY A 243 15.26 9.19 10.34
C GLY A 243 16.34 8.11 10.35
N ALA A 244 17.57 8.45 10.02
CA ALA A 244 18.64 7.49 9.79
C ALA A 244 18.97 6.65 11.04
N ALA A 245 19.13 5.33 10.85
CA ALA A 245 19.65 4.44 11.89
C ALA A 245 21.15 4.63 12.07
N ARG A 246 21.61 4.55 13.32
CA ARG A 246 23.02 4.71 13.67
C ARG A 246 23.83 3.49 13.21
N PRO A 247 24.98 3.66 12.53
CA PRO A 247 25.84 2.52 12.21
C PRO A 247 26.38 1.89 13.50
N ALA A 248 26.63 0.58 13.49
CA ALA A 248 27.29 -0.09 14.61
C ALA A 248 28.77 0.30 14.63
N PRO A 249 29.40 0.46 15.81
CA PRO A 249 30.86 0.53 15.90
C PRO A 249 31.49 -0.75 15.34
N LEU A 250 32.62 -0.62 14.65
CA LEU A 250 33.31 -1.78 14.02
C LEU A 250 33.80 -2.79 15.06
N ASP A 251 34.16 -2.31 16.25
CA ASP A 251 34.74 -3.12 17.33
C ASP A 251 33.72 -3.44 18.44
N ALA A 252 32.42 -3.30 18.17
CA ALA A 252 31.38 -3.55 19.17
C ALA A 252 31.17 -5.05 19.40
N ASP A 253 31.23 -5.46 20.66
CA ASP A 253 30.85 -6.81 21.08
C ASP A 253 29.37 -7.14 20.76
N SER A 254 29.06 -8.42 20.61
CA SER A 254 27.73 -8.96 20.33
C SER A 254 26.66 -8.42 21.28
N ALA A 255 26.97 -8.28 22.58
CA ALA A 255 26.06 -7.72 23.57
C ALA A 255 25.74 -6.24 23.30
N THR A 256 26.76 -5.46 22.90
CA THR A 256 26.62 -4.04 22.57
C THR A 256 25.80 -3.86 21.29
N VAL A 257 26.05 -4.67 20.26
CA VAL A 257 25.28 -4.65 19.00
C VAL A 257 23.82 -5.01 19.27
N ARG A 258 23.56 -5.98 20.16
CA ARG A 258 22.19 -6.36 20.55
C ARG A 258 21.46 -5.20 21.22
N ALA A 259 22.06 -4.58 22.25
CA ALA A 259 21.47 -3.44 22.95
C ALA A 259 21.20 -2.26 22.00
N LEU A 260 22.13 -1.98 21.07
CA LEU A 260 21.95 -0.97 20.03
C LEU A 260 20.77 -1.32 19.10
N TYR A 261 20.67 -2.59 18.69
CA TYR A 261 19.60 -3.08 17.83
C TYR A 261 18.23 -2.91 18.50
N GLU A 262 18.07 -3.33 19.75
CA GLU A 262 16.82 -3.18 20.50
C GLU A 262 16.42 -1.72 20.66
N THR A 263 17.38 -0.86 21.01
CA THR A 263 17.17 0.59 21.16
C THR A 263 16.70 1.21 19.85
N GLU A 264 17.37 0.89 18.74
CA GLU A 264 17.04 1.44 17.43
C GLU A 264 15.71 0.88 16.89
N LEU A 265 15.40 -0.39 17.14
CA LEU A 265 14.12 -1.00 16.79
C LEU A 265 12.97 -0.30 17.50
N ASN A 266 13.11 -0.04 18.80
CA ASN A 266 12.13 0.68 19.60
C ASN A 266 11.98 2.15 19.15
N ARG A 267 13.09 2.82 18.86
CA ARG A 267 13.10 4.19 18.32
C ARG A 267 12.36 4.27 16.99
N GLN A 268 12.67 3.37 16.06
CA GLN A 268 12.02 3.29 14.75
C GLN A 268 10.55 2.88 14.83
N SER A 269 10.17 2.11 15.84
CA SER A 269 8.78 1.75 16.12
C SER A 269 7.98 2.99 16.57
N ARG A 270 8.51 3.74 17.53
CA ARG A 270 7.89 4.97 18.05
C ARG A 270 7.74 6.03 16.95
N GLN A 271 8.81 6.28 16.20
CA GLN A 271 8.80 7.23 15.08
C GLN A 271 7.74 6.86 14.03
N ARG A 272 7.62 5.58 13.69
CA ARG A 272 6.63 5.13 12.70
C ARG A 272 5.21 5.22 13.21
N ARG A 273 4.95 4.97 14.49
CA ARG A 273 3.61 5.20 15.07
C ARG A 273 3.16 6.65 14.89
N LEU A 274 4.07 7.60 15.10
CA LEU A 274 3.80 9.02 14.90
C LEU A 274 3.56 9.35 13.42
N MET A 275 4.42 8.86 12.52
CA MET A 275 4.27 9.10 11.08
C MET A 275 2.95 8.55 10.53
N TRP A 276 2.50 7.40 11.02
CA TRP A 276 1.24 6.79 10.59
C TRP A 276 0.07 7.75 10.75
N TRP A 277 -0.07 8.40 11.90
CA TRP A 277 -1.12 9.40 12.09
C TRP A 277 -1.03 10.52 11.05
N PHE A 278 0.16 11.04 10.76
CA PHE A 278 0.32 12.10 9.77
C PHE A 278 -0.10 11.70 8.35
N TRP A 279 0.14 10.44 7.95
CA TRP A 279 -0.29 9.95 6.63
C TRP A 279 -1.81 9.85 6.50
N PHE A 280 -2.53 9.57 7.60
CA PHE A 280 -3.99 9.39 7.59
C PHE A 280 -4.77 10.62 8.02
N VAL A 281 -4.14 11.61 8.65
CA VAL A 281 -4.80 12.85 9.08
C VAL A 281 -5.56 13.54 7.93
N PRO A 282 -5.03 13.71 6.71
CA PRO A 282 -5.81 14.32 5.63
C PRO A 282 -6.98 13.44 5.17
N LEU A 283 -6.87 12.11 5.24
CA LEU A 283 -7.98 11.20 4.97
C LEU A 283 -9.09 11.39 6.02
N PHE A 284 -8.73 11.42 7.31
CA PHE A 284 -9.69 11.73 8.38
C PHE A 284 -10.32 13.11 8.21
N ALA A 285 -9.51 14.13 7.93
CA ALA A 285 -10.00 15.49 7.70
C ALA A 285 -10.97 15.53 6.51
N GLY A 286 -10.60 14.93 5.38
CA GLY A 286 -11.43 14.86 4.19
C GLY A 286 -12.74 14.12 4.42
N LEU A 287 -12.73 12.98 5.12
CA LEU A 287 -13.96 12.25 5.49
C LEU A 287 -14.83 13.10 6.42
N MET A 288 -14.24 13.73 7.42
CA MET A 288 -14.97 14.56 8.38
C MET A 288 -15.60 15.79 7.69
N THR A 289 -14.85 16.50 6.85
CA THR A 289 -15.38 17.70 6.18
C THR A 289 -16.39 17.33 5.10
N ASN A 290 -16.10 16.34 4.25
CA ASN A 290 -16.90 16.05 3.05
C ASN A 290 -18.12 15.17 3.34
N LEU A 291 -18.05 14.23 4.29
CA LEU A 291 -19.17 13.35 4.60
C LEU A 291 -19.96 13.85 5.81
N VAL A 292 -19.27 14.17 6.91
CA VAL A 292 -19.93 14.49 8.19
C VAL A 292 -20.40 15.94 8.22
N MET A 293 -19.49 16.92 8.16
CA MET A 293 -19.85 18.35 8.27
C MET A 293 -20.71 18.81 7.09
N TYR A 294 -20.37 18.41 5.87
CA TYR A 294 -21.20 18.70 4.71
C TYR A 294 -22.54 17.94 4.75
N GLY A 295 -22.58 16.73 5.33
CA GLY A 295 -23.83 16.02 5.59
C GLY A 295 -24.75 16.74 6.57
N VAL A 296 -24.20 17.27 7.67
CA VAL A 296 -24.93 18.09 8.65
C VAL A 296 -25.46 19.36 8.01
N SER A 297 -24.63 20.11 7.28
CA SER A 297 -25.06 21.38 6.66
C SER A 297 -26.09 21.22 5.53
N LYS A 298 -26.26 20.01 4.99
CA LYS A 298 -27.25 19.68 3.96
C LYS A 298 -28.36 18.77 4.47
N GLU A 299 -28.42 18.50 5.77
CA GLU A 299 -29.42 17.64 6.41
C GLU A 299 -29.53 16.24 5.77
N GLN A 300 -28.39 15.64 5.43
CA GLN A 300 -28.33 14.34 4.76
C GLN A 300 -27.85 13.24 5.71
N PRO A 301 -28.76 12.53 6.41
CA PRO A 301 -28.40 11.60 7.48
C PRO A 301 -27.55 10.42 6.98
N LEU A 302 -27.83 9.93 5.77
CA LEU A 302 -27.07 8.83 5.16
C LEU A 302 -25.58 9.18 5.00
N ARG A 303 -25.24 10.44 4.69
CA ARG A 303 -23.84 10.88 4.59
C ARG A 303 -23.16 10.94 5.95
N ILE A 304 -23.88 11.42 6.96
CA ILE A 304 -23.37 11.51 8.33
C ILE A 304 -23.03 10.10 8.82
N VAL A 305 -23.99 9.17 8.69
CA VAL A 305 -23.80 7.77 9.08
C VAL A 305 -22.69 7.11 8.26
N GLY A 306 -22.66 7.29 6.94
CA GLY A 306 -21.61 6.77 6.07
C GLY A 306 -20.22 7.33 6.40
N GLY A 307 -20.13 8.62 6.70
CA GLY A 307 -18.89 9.28 7.12
C GLY A 307 -18.37 8.77 8.46
N ILE A 308 -19.26 8.64 9.45
CA ILE A 308 -18.93 8.05 10.75
C ILE A 308 -18.44 6.61 10.57
N ALA A 309 -19.16 5.79 9.80
CA ALA A 309 -18.77 4.41 9.51
C ALA A 309 -17.41 4.32 8.79
N ALA A 310 -17.16 5.19 7.80
CA ALA A 310 -15.88 5.24 7.08
C ALA A 310 -14.71 5.63 8.01
N ILE A 311 -14.92 6.60 8.91
CA ILE A 311 -13.95 7.01 9.93
C ILE A 311 -13.64 5.84 10.88
N PHE A 312 -14.65 5.13 11.37
CA PHE A 312 -14.46 3.95 12.22
C PHE A 312 -13.75 2.81 11.49
N LEU A 313 -14.11 2.54 10.24
CA LEU A 313 -13.46 1.53 9.41
C LEU A 313 -11.99 1.86 9.19
N LEU A 314 -11.66 3.12 8.85
CA LEU A 314 -10.28 3.58 8.70
C LEU A 314 -9.49 3.40 10.00
N GLY A 315 -10.07 3.82 11.13
CA GLY A 315 -9.47 3.65 12.45
C GLY A 315 -9.22 2.18 12.80
N TYR A 316 -10.17 1.30 12.50
CA TYR A 316 -10.05 -0.15 12.70
C TYR A 316 -8.92 -0.75 11.86
N LEU A 317 -8.84 -0.41 10.56
CA LEU A 317 -7.79 -0.90 9.66
C LEU A 317 -6.40 -0.48 10.14
N ILE A 318 -6.26 0.79 10.55
CA ILE A 318 -5.01 1.33 11.09
C ILE A 318 -4.61 0.61 12.39
N GLU A 319 -5.54 0.47 13.34
CA GLU A 319 -5.26 -0.18 14.62
C GLU A 319 -4.93 -1.66 14.44
N ARG A 320 -5.63 -2.36 13.54
CA ARG A 320 -5.34 -3.76 13.23
C ARG A 320 -3.92 -3.92 12.67
N LEU A 321 -3.55 -3.08 11.71
CA LEU A 321 -2.21 -3.07 11.14
C LEU A 321 -1.13 -2.73 12.18
N HIS A 322 -1.43 -1.80 13.10
CA HIS A 322 -0.54 -1.50 14.23
C HIS A 322 -0.38 -2.67 15.19
N ARG A 323 -1.43 -3.47 15.45
CA ARG A 323 -1.34 -4.67 16.30
C ARG A 323 -0.46 -5.73 15.67
N ASP A 324 -0.71 -6.07 14.40
CA ASP A 324 0.07 -7.09 13.68
C ASP A 324 1.56 -6.74 13.66
N ARG A 325 1.87 -5.45 13.47
CA ARG A 325 3.24 -4.96 13.49
C ARG A 325 3.89 -4.96 14.88
N ARG A 326 3.12 -4.65 15.94
CA ARG A 326 3.60 -4.76 17.32
C ARG A 326 3.98 -6.19 17.64
N LEU A 327 3.14 -7.17 17.25
CA LEU A 327 3.42 -8.59 17.45
C LEU A 327 4.70 -9.01 16.73
N ALA A 328 4.88 -8.63 15.47
CA ALA A 328 6.10 -8.94 14.72
C ALA A 328 7.37 -8.37 15.38
N ILE A 329 7.29 -7.14 15.92
CA ILE A 329 8.39 -6.51 16.66
C ILE A 329 8.73 -7.28 17.94
N HIS A 330 7.73 -7.67 18.73
CA HIS A 330 7.94 -8.43 19.97
C HIS A 330 8.56 -9.80 19.68
N LEU A 331 8.06 -10.51 18.65
CA LEU A 331 8.65 -11.78 18.23
C LEU A 331 10.11 -11.62 17.82
N LYS A 332 10.48 -10.51 17.16
CA LYS A 332 11.88 -10.23 16.82
C LYS A 332 12.73 -9.99 18.06
N LEU A 333 12.25 -9.21 19.01
CA LEU A 333 12.97 -8.95 20.27
C LEU A 333 13.18 -10.24 21.06
N ASN A 334 12.16 -11.09 21.18
CA ASN A 334 12.28 -12.39 21.85
C ASN A 334 13.32 -13.30 21.16
N ASN A 335 13.33 -13.31 19.82
CA ASN A 335 14.32 -14.07 19.06
C ASN A 335 15.75 -13.52 19.19
N LEU A 336 15.91 -12.21 19.45
CA LEU A 336 17.23 -11.62 19.73
C LEU A 336 17.72 -11.99 21.13
N ALA A 337 16.81 -12.07 22.10
CA ALA A 337 17.13 -12.48 23.48
C ALA A 337 17.54 -13.96 23.58
N ALA A 338 16.95 -14.83 22.76
CA ALA A 338 17.20 -16.28 22.79
C ALA A 338 18.58 -16.71 22.24
N VAL A 339 19.36 -15.81 21.64
CA VAL A 339 20.68 -16.14 21.10
C VAL A 339 21.74 -15.99 22.20
N PRO A 340 22.50 -17.05 22.55
CA PRO A 340 23.61 -16.92 23.51
C PRO A 340 24.62 -15.88 23.01
N ALA A 341 25.21 -15.14 23.96
CA ALA A 341 26.10 -14.01 23.69
C ALA A 341 27.34 -14.43 22.89
#